data_AF-A0A2M8KR70-F1
#
_entry.id   AF-A0A2M8KR70-F1
#
_cell.length_a   1.000
_cell.length_b   1.000
_cell.length_c   1.000
_cell.angle_alpha   90.00
_cell.angle_beta   90.00
_cell.angle_gamma   90.00
#
_symmetry.space_group_name_H-M   'P 1'
#
loop_
_entity.id
_entity.type
_entity.pdbx_description
1 polymer ?
#
loop_
_entity_poly.entity_id
_entity_poly.type
_entity_poly.pdbx_seq_one_letter_code
_entity_poly.pdbx_strand_id
1 'polypeptide(L)'
;MNTTNTTPLRKEESVVALFKDSWNSLSKHALSFVLLGLIPLVSFVGISLLLLIILYVVGFNLTFFSSMMSNSEQAIQSVKLWQWIIGGGVSLFGIVVFAIISAAARIGMVIVAGDQATSVGEAMKKGLNRIVPLLVAGIGTSLLLFGSFFMFVIPVFIISFFFIFVQFEVILNNKNIGAAIKGSVSLVARNFGYVFTRVFIYLALMIILNVFIPNVLLKAEPTTGVYVAIYSIFVGVVLGWYSLLYFVKLYQHINKQQEEVSTAWIYIISFLGWLIMFVVGILGYKVFGKVIQEKMNSGTTTAEVATSGEQKYMDESQKLFDQMSAVNQQSSGLSDDEIIAKVSALNDQNIAVLREGVKRYPKSAKIWYQLGNAHTWRSTSGTLEDGLAAYKKAEKLEPKYVPYINGVGDMLILMGKNEQAVLQLQKSIRLTKKSGFAYLSLAQAYRNIKLYSEARKNYKLSIDVFTSENSKGTFDARILQAQSEMAALP
;
A
#
# COMPACT_ATOMS: atom_id res chain seq x y z
N MET A 1 -10.68 -37.24 64.65
CA MET A 1 -9.93 -37.61 63.43
C MET A 1 -10.68 -37.03 62.25
N ASN A 2 -10.14 -35.97 61.65
CA ASN A 2 -10.76 -35.26 60.53
C ASN A 2 -10.69 -36.11 59.26
N THR A 3 -11.85 -36.47 58.73
CA THR A 3 -12.02 -36.99 57.37
C THR A 3 -11.77 -35.85 56.39
N THR A 4 -10.63 -35.88 55.72
CA THR A 4 -10.36 -35.03 54.56
C THR A 4 -11.34 -35.40 53.45
N ASN A 5 -12.40 -34.60 53.30
CA ASN A 5 -13.22 -34.55 52.10
C ASN A 5 -12.34 -34.07 50.94
N THR A 6 -11.71 -35.00 50.23
CA THR A 6 -11.17 -34.73 48.90
C THR A 6 -12.36 -34.61 47.95
N THR A 7 -12.85 -33.39 47.77
CA THR A 7 -13.74 -33.03 46.67
C THR A 7 -13.11 -33.56 45.37
N PRO A 8 -13.82 -34.35 44.54
CA PRO A 8 -13.23 -34.92 43.34
C PRO A 8 -12.82 -33.77 42.39
N LEU A 9 -11.55 -33.75 41.99
CA LEU A 9 -11.03 -32.92 40.90
C LEU A 9 -11.96 -33.08 39.69
N ARG A 10 -12.74 -32.04 39.41
CA ARG A 10 -13.79 -32.03 38.39
C ARG A 10 -13.13 -32.23 37.02
N LYS A 11 -13.55 -33.27 36.29
CA LYS A 11 -13.03 -33.68 34.98
C LYS A 11 -12.91 -32.46 34.05
N GLU A 12 -11.69 -32.07 33.68
CA GLU A 12 -11.48 -31.14 32.57
C GLU A 12 -12.27 -31.65 31.37
N GLU A 13 -13.18 -30.84 30.84
CA GLU A 13 -13.86 -31.20 29.62
C GLU A 13 -12.82 -31.24 28.49
N SER A 14 -12.68 -32.42 27.89
CA SER A 14 -11.73 -32.66 26.82
C SER A 14 -11.93 -31.66 25.69
N VAL A 15 -10.86 -31.32 24.97
CA VAL A 15 -10.93 -30.48 23.76
C VAL A 15 -12.04 -30.98 22.82
N VAL A 16 -12.12 -32.30 22.61
CA VAL A 16 -13.14 -32.95 21.78
C VAL A 16 -14.57 -32.65 22.24
N ALA A 17 -14.81 -32.57 23.55
CA ALA A 17 -16.14 -32.27 24.09
C ALA A 17 -16.59 -30.86 23.70
N LEU A 18 -15.70 -29.86 23.80
CA LEU A 18 -16.02 -28.49 23.38
C LEU A 18 -16.31 -28.41 21.87
N PHE A 19 -15.51 -29.09 21.04
CA PHE A 19 -15.75 -29.15 19.60
C PHE A 19 -17.12 -29.76 19.28
N LYS A 20 -17.47 -30.86 19.96
CA LYS A 20 -18.75 -31.57 19.80
C LYS A 20 -19.93 -30.72 20.27
N ASP A 21 -19.83 -30.08 21.43
CA ASP A 21 -20.89 -29.19 21.94
C ASP A 21 -21.13 -28.01 20.99
N SER A 22 -20.05 -27.43 20.46
CA SER A 22 -20.12 -26.35 19.47
C SER A 22 -20.81 -26.80 18.19
N TRP A 23 -20.54 -28.02 17.73
CA TRP A 23 -21.19 -28.59 16.53
C TRP A 23 -22.68 -28.88 16.77
N ASN A 24 -23.02 -29.45 17.92
CA ASN A 24 -24.41 -29.67 18.31
C ASN A 24 -25.17 -28.33 18.39
N SER A 25 -24.55 -27.30 18.97
CA SER A 25 -25.13 -25.96 19.02
C SER A 25 -25.31 -25.35 17.62
N LEU A 26 -24.40 -25.60 16.68
CA LEU A 26 -24.55 -25.18 15.28
C LEU A 26 -25.76 -25.85 14.63
N SER A 27 -25.89 -27.16 14.78
CA SER A 27 -27.03 -27.89 14.22
C SER A 27 -28.37 -27.38 14.78
N LYS A 28 -28.42 -27.07 16.09
CA LYS A 28 -29.59 -26.51 16.77
C LYS A 28 -29.96 -25.12 16.23
N HIS A 29 -28.98 -24.25 15.99
CA HIS A 29 -29.20 -22.85 15.67
C HIS A 29 -29.04 -22.50 14.19
N ALA A 30 -28.75 -23.47 13.32
CA ALA A 30 -28.47 -23.27 11.91
C ALA A 30 -29.55 -22.45 11.19
N LEU A 31 -30.84 -22.76 11.41
CA LEU A 31 -31.93 -22.03 10.79
C LEU A 31 -31.97 -20.56 11.24
N SER A 32 -31.80 -20.30 12.53
CA SER A 32 -31.76 -18.93 13.06
C SER A 32 -30.59 -18.14 12.47
N PHE A 33 -29.44 -18.78 12.27
CA PHE A 33 -28.25 -18.15 11.67
C PHE A 33 -28.45 -17.83 10.19
N VAL A 34 -29.07 -18.75 9.42
CA VAL A 34 -29.46 -18.50 8.03
C VAL A 34 -30.40 -17.29 7.96
N LEU A 35 -31.47 -17.29 8.77
CA LEU A 35 -32.46 -16.23 8.77
C LEU A 35 -31.85 -14.88 9.19
N LEU A 36 -31.06 -14.85 10.26
CA LEU A 36 -30.33 -13.64 10.69
C LEU A 36 -29.33 -13.17 9.63
N GLY A 37 -28.67 -14.09 8.91
CA GLY A 37 -27.74 -13.75 7.84
C GLY A 37 -28.42 -13.17 6.59
N LEU A 38 -29.67 -13.56 6.33
CA LEU A 38 -30.47 -13.05 5.21
C LEU A 38 -31.09 -11.68 5.49
N ILE A 39 -31.38 -11.33 6.76
CA ILE A 39 -31.99 -10.05 7.13
C ILE A 39 -31.23 -8.85 6.54
N PRO A 40 -29.90 -8.72 6.67
CA PRO A 40 -29.16 -7.62 6.06
C PRO A 40 -29.30 -7.60 4.55
N LEU A 41 -29.27 -8.75 3.87
CA LEU A 41 -29.39 -8.84 2.41
C LEU A 41 -30.76 -8.37 1.93
N VAL A 42 -31.83 -8.86 2.55
CA VAL A 42 -33.21 -8.44 2.26
C VAL A 42 -33.40 -6.95 2.55
N SER A 43 -32.83 -6.48 3.66
CA SER A 43 -32.88 -5.06 4.04
C SER A 43 -32.11 -4.19 3.07
N PHE A 44 -30.95 -4.64 2.56
CA PHE A 44 -30.19 -3.93 1.55
C PHE A 44 -31.02 -3.75 0.28
N VAL A 45 -31.61 -4.84 -0.24
CA VAL A 45 -32.48 -4.76 -1.43
C VAL A 45 -33.66 -3.82 -1.19
N GLY A 46 -34.34 -3.95 -0.05
CA GLY A 46 -35.47 -3.08 0.31
C GLY A 46 -35.09 -1.61 0.43
N ILE A 47 -33.98 -1.30 1.12
CA ILE A 47 -33.44 0.05 1.24
C ILE A 47 -33.06 0.58 -0.13
N SER A 48 -32.31 -0.18 -0.94
CA SER A 48 -31.92 0.24 -2.29
C SER A 48 -33.11 0.55 -3.18
N LEU A 49 -34.17 -0.28 -3.15
CA LEU A 49 -35.40 -0.01 -3.90
C LEU A 49 -36.09 1.28 -3.41
N LEU A 50 -36.19 1.46 -2.09
CA LEU A 50 -36.76 2.67 -1.50
C LEU A 50 -35.95 3.93 -1.84
N LEU A 51 -34.62 3.84 -1.79
CA LEU A 51 -33.71 4.92 -2.20
C LEU A 51 -33.89 5.26 -3.68
N LEU A 52 -34.01 4.27 -4.56
CA LEU A 52 -34.27 4.49 -5.98
C LEU A 52 -35.60 5.21 -6.21
N ILE A 53 -36.65 4.84 -5.48
CA ILE A 53 -37.95 5.51 -5.54
C ILE A 53 -37.82 6.97 -5.08
N ILE A 54 -37.15 7.24 -3.96
CA ILE A 54 -36.97 8.61 -3.44
C ILE A 54 -36.13 9.44 -4.41
N LEU A 55 -35.03 8.89 -4.92
CA LEU A 55 -34.16 9.57 -5.88
C LEU A 55 -34.93 9.90 -7.17
N TYR A 56 -35.75 8.97 -7.66
CA TYR A 56 -36.64 9.21 -8.79
C TYR A 56 -37.62 10.36 -8.54
N VAL A 57 -38.29 10.39 -7.37
CA VAL A 57 -39.21 11.48 -6.98
C VAL A 57 -38.51 12.83 -6.90
N VAL A 58 -37.23 12.86 -6.50
CA VAL A 58 -36.40 14.08 -6.40
C VAL A 58 -35.81 14.51 -7.77
N GLY A 59 -36.10 13.74 -8.83
CA GLY A 59 -35.70 14.06 -10.21
C GLY A 59 -34.43 13.36 -10.70
N PHE A 60 -33.87 12.42 -9.92
CA PHE A 60 -32.77 11.57 -10.35
C PHE A 60 -33.31 10.28 -11.00
N ASN A 61 -33.51 10.33 -12.31
CA ASN A 61 -34.01 9.20 -13.10
C ASN A 61 -32.89 8.32 -13.70
N LEU A 62 -33.25 7.22 -14.37
CA LEU A 62 -32.28 6.31 -14.99
C LEU A 62 -31.36 7.00 -16.01
N THR A 63 -31.88 7.97 -16.76
CA THR A 63 -31.09 8.76 -17.73
C THR A 63 -30.06 9.68 -17.06
N PHE A 64 -30.32 10.13 -15.83
CA PHE A 64 -29.34 10.85 -15.03
C PHE A 64 -28.20 9.93 -14.57
N PHE A 65 -28.50 8.71 -14.13
CA PHE A 65 -27.46 7.77 -13.72
C PHE A 65 -26.62 7.28 -14.90
N SER A 66 -27.24 7.05 -16.06
CA SER A 66 -26.50 6.67 -17.27
C SER A 66 -25.57 7.79 -17.76
N SER A 67 -26.00 9.06 -17.63
CA SER A 67 -25.20 10.23 -18.02
C SER A 67 -24.07 10.55 -17.03
N MET A 68 -24.24 10.22 -15.74
CA MET A 68 -23.14 10.21 -14.77
C MET A 68 -22.12 9.11 -15.06
N MET A 69 -22.56 7.88 -15.37
CA MET A 69 -21.63 6.79 -15.70
C MET A 69 -20.87 7.00 -17.01
N SER A 70 -21.40 7.80 -17.93
CA SER A 70 -20.71 8.19 -19.16
C SER A 70 -19.77 9.39 -19.01
N ASN A 71 -19.54 9.89 -17.77
CA ASN A 71 -18.74 11.08 -17.47
C ASN A 71 -19.15 12.32 -18.30
N SER A 72 -20.43 12.46 -18.64
CA SER A 72 -20.88 13.64 -19.37
C SER A 72 -20.87 14.88 -18.46
N GLU A 73 -19.97 15.81 -18.75
CA GLU A 73 -19.81 17.05 -17.98
C GLU A 73 -21.11 17.88 -17.93
N GLN A 74 -21.94 17.76 -18.97
CA GLN A 74 -23.28 18.35 -19.05
C GLN A 74 -24.29 17.78 -18.02
N ALA A 75 -24.18 16.52 -17.63
CA ALA A 75 -25.12 15.93 -16.66
C ALA A 75 -24.92 16.50 -15.26
N ILE A 76 -23.66 16.71 -14.86
CA ILE A 76 -23.30 17.22 -13.52
C ILE A 76 -23.73 18.67 -13.36
N GLN A 77 -23.62 19.49 -14.41
CA GLN A 77 -24.00 20.91 -14.38
C GLN A 77 -25.53 21.13 -14.35
N SER A 78 -26.32 20.12 -14.72
CA SER A 78 -27.79 20.22 -14.73
C SER A 78 -28.47 20.00 -13.37
N VAL A 79 -27.72 19.51 -12.36
CA VAL A 79 -28.27 19.15 -11.04
C VAL A 79 -28.24 20.34 -10.09
N LYS A 80 -29.39 20.64 -9.48
CA LYS A 80 -29.49 21.72 -8.48
C LYS A 80 -28.84 21.28 -7.16
N LEU A 81 -28.23 22.22 -6.44
CA LEU A 81 -27.57 21.96 -5.15
C LEU A 81 -28.48 21.24 -4.13
N TRP A 82 -29.77 21.61 -4.06
CA TRP A 82 -30.71 20.96 -3.15
C TRP A 82 -30.95 19.48 -3.50
N GLN A 83 -30.87 19.09 -4.77
CA GLN A 83 -30.98 17.69 -5.19
C GLN A 83 -29.77 16.90 -4.71
N TRP A 84 -28.55 17.46 -4.78
CA TRP A 84 -27.35 16.85 -4.19
C TRP A 84 -27.49 16.66 -2.68
N ILE A 85 -27.98 17.68 -1.97
CA ILE A 85 -28.18 17.61 -0.51
C ILE A 85 -29.18 16.51 -0.16
N ILE A 86 -30.33 16.45 -0.84
CA ILE A 86 -31.35 15.42 -0.58
C ILE A 86 -30.84 14.04 -0.99
N GLY A 87 -30.28 13.88 -2.19
CA GLY A 87 -29.78 12.60 -2.68
C GLY A 87 -28.64 12.04 -1.82
N GLY A 88 -27.70 12.89 -1.43
CA GLY A 88 -26.62 12.54 -0.50
C GLY A 88 -27.14 12.18 0.89
N GLY A 89 -28.05 12.98 1.45
CA GLY A 89 -28.65 12.75 2.76
C GLY A 89 -29.44 11.45 2.83
N VAL A 90 -30.27 11.18 1.81
CA VAL A 90 -31.07 9.95 1.70
C VAL A 90 -30.18 8.71 1.53
N SER A 91 -29.13 8.80 0.72
CA SER A 91 -28.16 7.71 0.56
C SER A 91 -27.40 7.43 1.85
N LEU A 92 -26.93 8.47 2.55
CA LEU A 92 -26.25 8.33 3.84
C LEU A 92 -27.18 7.70 4.89
N PHE A 93 -28.45 8.14 4.95
CA PHE A 93 -29.45 7.55 5.82
C PHE A 93 -29.65 6.06 5.53
N GLY A 94 -29.78 5.68 4.25
CA GLY A 94 -29.90 4.27 3.85
C GLY A 94 -28.70 3.42 4.27
N ILE A 95 -27.49 3.94 4.11
CA ILE A 95 -26.24 3.28 4.56
C ILE A 95 -26.25 3.09 6.08
N VAL A 96 -26.64 4.12 6.84
CA VAL A 96 -26.72 4.05 8.31
C VAL A 96 -27.76 3.02 8.75
N VAL A 97 -28.96 3.03 8.17
CA VAL A 97 -30.01 2.04 8.48
C VAL A 97 -29.54 0.63 8.18
N PHE A 98 -28.92 0.39 7.01
CA PHE A 98 -28.36 -0.90 6.65
C PHE A 98 -27.27 -1.34 7.64
N ALA A 99 -26.37 -0.44 8.03
CA ALA A 99 -25.32 -0.72 9.01
C ALA A 99 -25.90 -1.11 10.37
N ILE A 100 -26.95 -0.42 10.84
CA ILE A 100 -27.64 -0.72 12.10
C ILE A 100 -28.29 -2.11 12.03
N ILE A 101 -29.01 -2.42 10.96
CA ILE A 101 -29.66 -3.73 10.78
C ILE A 101 -28.62 -4.85 10.72
N SER A 102 -27.54 -4.64 9.98
CA SER A 102 -26.42 -5.59 9.86
C SER A 102 -25.75 -5.85 11.21
N ALA A 103 -25.51 -4.80 12.00
CA ALA A 103 -24.99 -4.92 13.35
C ALA A 103 -25.96 -5.67 14.27
N ALA A 104 -27.26 -5.32 14.26
CA ALA A 104 -28.28 -5.99 15.05
C ALA A 104 -28.36 -7.49 14.75
N ALA A 105 -28.32 -7.87 13.47
CA ALA A 105 -28.37 -9.26 13.04
C ALA A 105 -27.15 -10.05 13.53
N ARG A 106 -25.94 -9.48 13.41
CA ARG A 106 -24.70 -10.10 13.92
C ARG A 106 -24.74 -10.29 15.43
N ILE A 107 -25.19 -9.28 16.18
CA ILE A 107 -25.36 -9.40 17.64
C ILE A 107 -26.44 -10.44 17.98
N GLY A 108 -27.53 -10.46 17.21
CA GLY A 108 -28.58 -11.47 17.32
C GLY A 108 -28.03 -12.89 17.20
N MET A 109 -27.07 -13.14 16.31
CA MET A 109 -26.41 -14.45 16.19
C MET A 109 -25.66 -14.82 17.48
N VAL A 110 -24.97 -13.86 18.11
CA VAL A 110 -24.30 -14.08 19.41
C VAL A 110 -25.32 -14.42 20.50
N ILE A 111 -26.45 -13.73 20.52
CA ILE A 111 -27.53 -13.95 21.51
C ILE A 111 -28.15 -15.34 21.34
N VAL A 112 -28.40 -15.76 20.10
CA VAL A 112 -28.88 -17.11 19.78
C VAL A 112 -27.82 -18.15 20.16
N ALA A 113 -26.55 -17.92 19.80
CA ALA A 113 -25.44 -18.80 20.19
C ALA A 113 -25.31 -18.96 21.71
N GLY A 114 -25.65 -17.90 22.45
CA GLY A 114 -25.65 -17.86 23.90
C GLY A 114 -26.89 -18.50 24.54
N ASP A 115 -27.79 -19.10 23.77
CA ASP A 115 -29.06 -19.67 24.21
C ASP A 115 -29.97 -18.62 24.92
N GLN A 116 -29.86 -17.33 24.53
CA GLN A 116 -30.59 -16.21 25.15
C GLN A 116 -31.77 -15.69 24.33
N ALA A 117 -32.08 -16.28 23.18
CA ALA A 117 -33.25 -15.94 22.38
C ALA A 117 -33.90 -17.21 21.83
N THR A 118 -35.23 -17.24 21.87
CA THR A 118 -36.04 -18.37 21.40
C THR A 118 -36.47 -18.21 19.94
N SER A 119 -36.35 -17.00 19.39
CA SER A 119 -36.73 -16.68 18.01
C SER A 119 -35.80 -15.64 17.38
N VAL A 120 -35.79 -15.59 16.05
CA VAL A 120 -35.04 -14.59 15.27
C VAL A 120 -35.50 -13.15 15.59
N GLY A 121 -36.81 -12.94 15.77
CA GLY A 121 -37.36 -11.63 16.12
C GLY A 121 -36.90 -11.14 17.50
N GLU A 122 -36.91 -12.03 18.50
CA GLU A 122 -36.38 -11.73 19.83
C GLU A 122 -34.88 -11.41 19.78
N ALA A 123 -34.12 -12.20 19.03
CA ALA A 123 -32.68 -11.99 18.83
C ALA A 123 -32.38 -10.62 18.17
N MET A 124 -33.14 -10.23 17.14
CA MET A 124 -33.02 -8.93 16.49
C MET A 124 -33.31 -7.77 17.45
N LYS A 125 -34.40 -7.87 18.23
CA LYS A 125 -34.78 -6.84 19.20
C LYS A 125 -33.70 -6.65 20.28
N LYS A 126 -33.21 -7.75 20.85
CA LYS A 126 -32.11 -7.69 21.82
C LYS A 126 -30.82 -7.20 21.15
N GLY A 127 -30.55 -7.60 19.92
CA GLY A 127 -29.41 -7.15 19.11
C GLY A 127 -29.38 -5.63 18.93
N LEU A 128 -30.50 -5.01 18.56
CA LEU A 128 -30.66 -3.56 18.44
C LEU A 128 -30.29 -2.84 19.76
N ASN A 129 -30.80 -3.33 20.88
CA ASN A 129 -30.53 -2.75 22.21
C ASN A 129 -29.06 -2.88 22.65
N ARG A 130 -28.27 -3.72 21.97
CA ARG A 130 -26.86 -3.98 22.28
C ARG A 130 -25.89 -3.27 21.35
N ILE A 131 -26.37 -2.59 20.29
CA ILE A 131 -25.52 -1.86 19.34
C ILE A 131 -24.72 -0.77 20.05
N VAL A 132 -25.39 0.14 20.76
CA VAL A 132 -24.71 1.28 21.40
C VAL A 132 -23.69 0.82 22.45
N PRO A 133 -24.03 -0.08 23.40
CA PRO A 133 -23.04 -0.63 24.32
C PRO A 133 -21.84 -1.28 23.62
N LEU A 134 -22.07 -2.02 22.55
CA LEU A 134 -21.01 -2.71 21.81
C LEU A 134 -20.11 -1.76 21.03
N LEU A 135 -20.67 -0.71 20.40
CA LEU A 135 -19.89 0.32 19.71
C LEU A 135 -18.98 1.06 20.70
N VAL A 136 -19.50 1.45 21.85
CA VAL A 136 -18.72 2.09 22.91
C VAL A 136 -17.59 1.16 23.37
N ALA A 137 -17.92 -0.11 23.63
CA ALA A 137 -16.93 -1.11 24.01
C ALA A 137 -15.85 -1.35 22.93
N GLY A 138 -16.26 -1.41 21.66
CA GLY A 138 -15.37 -1.59 20.52
C GLY A 138 -14.39 -0.42 20.37
N ILE A 139 -14.86 0.82 20.49
CA ILE A 139 -14.01 2.02 20.44
C ILE A 139 -12.99 2.00 21.57
N GLY A 140 -13.42 1.78 22.82
CA GLY A 140 -12.48 1.77 23.95
C GLY A 140 -11.48 0.62 23.89
N THR A 141 -11.90 -0.57 23.47
CA THR A 141 -10.98 -1.70 23.25
C THR A 141 -9.97 -1.38 22.14
N SER A 142 -10.42 -0.78 21.04
CA SER A 142 -9.56 -0.39 19.92
C SER A 142 -8.54 0.68 20.32
N LEU A 143 -8.94 1.66 21.13
CA LEU A 143 -8.03 2.68 21.66
C LEU A 143 -6.94 2.07 22.57
N LEU A 144 -7.30 1.10 23.41
CA LEU A 144 -6.33 0.39 24.25
C LEU A 144 -5.34 -0.42 23.40
N LEU A 145 -5.83 -1.12 22.37
CA LEU A 145 -4.97 -1.86 21.44
C LEU A 145 -4.08 -0.92 20.61
N PHE A 146 -4.61 0.22 20.17
CA PHE A 146 -3.86 1.24 19.43
C PHE A 146 -2.74 1.85 20.28
N GLY A 147 -3.01 2.20 21.54
CA GLY A 147 -1.98 2.66 22.47
C GLY A 147 -0.88 1.61 22.69
N SER A 148 -1.25 0.33 22.68
CA SER A 148 -0.31 -0.79 22.83
C SER A 148 0.59 -0.99 21.61
N PHE A 149 0.06 -0.72 20.40
CA PHE A 149 0.78 -0.82 19.13
C PHE A 149 1.97 0.16 19.04
N PHE A 150 1.86 1.35 19.66
CA PHE A 150 2.95 2.33 19.68
C PHE A 150 4.11 1.95 20.61
N MET A 151 3.85 1.18 21.67
CA MET A 151 4.93 0.80 22.59
C MET A 151 5.71 -0.41 22.08
N PHE A 152 5.06 -1.48 21.61
CA PHE A 152 5.75 -2.67 21.07
C PHE A 152 4.79 -3.51 20.20
N VAL A 153 5.28 -4.15 19.13
CA VAL A 153 4.45 -4.96 18.19
C VAL A 153 3.98 -6.29 18.81
N ILE A 154 4.79 -6.92 19.68
CA ILE A 154 4.47 -8.21 20.33
C ILE A 154 3.30 -8.09 21.35
N PRO A 155 3.20 -7.02 22.16
CA PRO A 155 2.08 -6.79 23.06
C PRO A 155 0.70 -6.78 22.43
N VAL A 156 0.52 -6.36 21.18
CA VAL A 156 -0.83 -6.23 20.60
C VAL A 156 -1.54 -7.58 20.51
N PHE A 157 -0.83 -8.64 20.12
CA PHE A 157 -1.42 -9.99 20.06
C PHE A 157 -1.78 -10.51 21.45
N ILE A 158 -0.89 -10.33 22.43
CA ILE A 158 -1.11 -10.79 23.81
C ILE A 158 -2.27 -10.02 24.43
N ILE A 159 -2.32 -8.70 24.26
CA ILE A 159 -3.38 -7.85 24.81
C ILE A 159 -4.73 -8.14 24.13
N SER A 160 -4.74 -8.36 22.81
CA SER A 160 -5.95 -8.77 22.09
C SER A 160 -6.52 -10.09 22.62
N PHE A 161 -5.65 -11.02 23.02
CA PHE A 161 -6.07 -12.30 23.60
C PHE A 161 -6.84 -12.12 24.93
N PHE A 162 -6.40 -11.19 25.80
CA PHE A 162 -7.14 -10.87 27.03
C PHE A 162 -8.49 -10.19 26.77
N PHE A 163 -8.67 -9.58 25.60
CA PHE A 163 -9.90 -8.89 25.22
C PHE A 163 -10.85 -9.73 24.34
N ILE A 164 -10.51 -11.00 24.08
CA ILE A 164 -11.26 -11.87 23.16
C ILE A 164 -12.74 -12.07 23.55
N PHE A 165 -13.09 -11.91 24.83
CA PHE A 165 -14.45 -12.11 25.33
C PHE A 165 -15.18 -10.81 25.72
N VAL A 166 -14.59 -9.64 25.50
CA VAL A 166 -15.22 -8.34 25.85
C VAL A 166 -16.59 -8.20 25.19
N GLN A 167 -16.72 -8.60 23.93
CA GLN A 167 -17.99 -8.53 23.21
C GLN A 167 -19.06 -9.43 23.85
N PHE A 168 -18.69 -10.63 24.30
CA PHE A 168 -19.64 -11.54 24.94
C PHE A 168 -20.06 -11.05 26.33
N GLU A 169 -19.16 -10.41 27.07
CA GLU A 169 -19.48 -9.74 28.33
C GLU A 169 -20.51 -8.61 28.14
N VAL A 170 -20.39 -7.83 27.06
CA VAL A 170 -21.36 -6.79 26.72
C VAL A 170 -22.69 -7.40 26.25
N ILE A 171 -22.63 -8.37 25.34
CA ILE A 171 -23.82 -8.89 24.66
C ILE A 171 -24.63 -9.81 25.59
N LEU A 172 -23.98 -10.82 26.18
CA LEU A 172 -24.61 -11.88 26.94
C LEU A 172 -24.84 -11.48 28.41
N ASN A 173 -23.96 -10.66 28.99
CA ASN A 173 -24.06 -10.27 30.40
C ASN A 173 -24.51 -8.82 30.61
N ASN A 174 -24.78 -8.06 29.53
CA ASN A 174 -25.23 -6.66 29.61
C ASN A 174 -24.27 -5.75 30.39
N LYS A 175 -22.96 -6.04 30.37
CA LYS A 175 -21.98 -5.24 31.10
C LYS A 175 -21.64 -3.95 30.33
N ASN A 176 -21.36 -2.88 31.07
CA ASN A 176 -20.77 -1.67 30.50
C ASN A 176 -19.30 -1.92 30.11
N ILE A 177 -18.67 -0.98 29.39
CA ILE A 177 -17.31 -1.17 28.86
C ILE A 177 -16.28 -1.52 29.93
N GLY A 178 -16.24 -0.79 31.05
CA GLY A 178 -15.26 -1.02 32.11
C GLY A 178 -15.42 -2.39 32.76
N ALA A 179 -16.65 -2.78 33.06
CA ALA A 179 -16.95 -4.09 33.64
C ALA A 179 -16.72 -5.23 32.64
N ALA A 180 -16.98 -5.00 31.35
CA ALA A 180 -16.76 -5.99 30.29
C ALA A 180 -15.27 -6.24 30.03
N ILE A 181 -14.45 -5.18 29.97
CA ILE A 181 -12.99 -5.29 29.84
C ILE A 181 -12.42 -6.02 31.04
N LYS A 182 -12.76 -5.58 32.27
CA LYS A 182 -12.30 -6.23 33.49
C LYS A 182 -12.76 -7.68 33.58
N GLY A 183 -14.00 -7.96 33.16
CA GLY A 183 -14.57 -9.30 33.09
C GLY A 183 -13.78 -10.21 32.15
N SER A 184 -13.57 -9.79 30.90
CA SER A 184 -12.80 -10.54 29.90
C SER A 184 -11.36 -10.79 30.37
N VAL A 185 -10.65 -9.75 30.80
CA VAL A 185 -9.25 -9.87 31.27
C VAL A 185 -9.19 -10.84 32.44
N SER A 186 -10.12 -10.74 33.39
CA SER A 186 -10.12 -11.60 34.56
C SER A 186 -10.47 -13.06 34.23
N LEU A 187 -11.43 -13.29 33.33
CA LEU A 187 -11.79 -14.63 32.85
C LEU A 187 -10.62 -15.29 32.11
N VAL A 188 -9.99 -14.56 31.20
CA VAL A 188 -8.84 -15.05 30.43
C VAL A 188 -7.63 -15.23 31.33
N ALA A 189 -7.33 -14.31 32.24
CA ALA A 189 -6.18 -14.44 33.14
C ALA A 189 -6.29 -15.66 34.07
N ARG A 190 -7.49 -15.93 34.61
CA ARG A 190 -7.71 -17.08 35.50
C ARG A 190 -7.62 -18.41 34.76
N ASN A 191 -8.16 -18.46 33.54
CA ASN A 191 -8.24 -19.67 32.73
C ASN A 191 -7.27 -19.61 31.54
N PHE A 192 -6.14 -18.90 31.66
CA PHE A 192 -5.31 -18.51 30.51
C PHE A 192 -4.96 -19.72 29.67
N GLY A 193 -4.56 -20.77 30.35
CA GLY A 193 -4.12 -21.96 29.69
C GLY A 193 -5.14 -22.79 28.99
N TYR A 194 -6.25 -22.95 29.69
CA TYR A 194 -7.43 -23.55 29.12
C TYR A 194 -7.80 -22.78 27.85
N VAL A 195 -8.02 -21.47 27.95
CA VAL A 195 -8.39 -20.62 26.81
C VAL A 195 -7.33 -20.69 25.70
N PHE A 196 -6.05 -20.53 26.02
CA PHE A 196 -4.97 -20.49 25.03
C PHE A 196 -4.88 -21.79 24.26
N THR A 197 -4.90 -22.93 24.95
CA THR A 197 -4.86 -24.25 24.30
C THR A 197 -6.04 -24.43 23.34
N ARG A 198 -7.25 -24.08 23.79
CA ARG A 198 -8.47 -24.23 22.99
C ARG A 198 -8.48 -23.27 21.79
N VAL A 199 -7.98 -22.04 21.96
CA VAL A 199 -7.84 -21.08 20.85
C VAL A 199 -6.75 -21.50 19.88
N PHE A 200 -5.61 -21.98 20.36
CA PHE A 200 -4.49 -22.42 19.52
C PHE A 200 -4.86 -23.64 18.67
N ILE A 201 -5.47 -24.66 19.28
CA ILE A 201 -5.95 -25.86 18.55
C ILE A 201 -7.00 -25.45 17.51
N TYR A 202 -7.93 -24.56 17.90
CA TYR A 202 -8.92 -24.03 16.98
C TYR A 202 -8.28 -23.31 15.79
N LEU A 203 -7.30 -22.43 16.01
CA LEU A 203 -6.59 -21.71 14.95
C LEU A 203 -5.83 -22.68 14.02
N ALA A 204 -5.15 -23.68 14.58
CA ALA A 204 -4.46 -24.71 13.79
C ALA A 204 -5.44 -25.46 12.88
N LEU A 205 -6.60 -25.86 13.42
CA LEU A 205 -7.66 -26.50 12.63
C LEU A 205 -8.17 -25.57 11.52
N MET A 206 -8.40 -24.29 11.82
CA MET A 206 -8.87 -23.32 10.83
C MET A 206 -7.86 -23.09 9.71
N ILE A 207 -6.55 -23.12 10.00
CA ILE A 207 -5.50 -23.05 8.97
C ILE A 207 -5.56 -24.29 8.08
N ILE A 208 -5.72 -25.48 8.65
CA ILE A 208 -5.84 -26.72 7.86
C ILE A 208 -7.05 -26.64 6.93
N LEU A 209 -8.22 -26.27 7.46
CA LEU A 209 -9.47 -26.24 6.69
C LEU A 209 -9.49 -25.13 5.62
N ASN A 210 -9.00 -23.93 5.93
CA ASN A 210 -9.09 -22.78 5.01
C ASN A 210 -7.88 -22.61 4.09
N VAL A 211 -6.71 -23.14 4.47
CA VAL A 211 -5.47 -22.93 3.70
C VAL A 211 -4.94 -24.24 3.14
N PHE A 212 -4.80 -25.27 3.97
CA PHE A 212 -4.15 -26.50 3.52
C PHE A 212 -5.01 -27.30 2.54
N ILE A 213 -6.28 -27.54 2.87
CA ILE A 213 -7.18 -28.35 2.04
C ILE A 213 -7.40 -27.73 0.64
N PRO A 214 -7.76 -26.44 0.49
CA PRO A 214 -7.89 -25.82 -0.84
C PRO A 214 -6.61 -25.92 -1.66
N ASN A 215 -5.45 -25.69 -1.05
CA ASN A 215 -4.16 -25.75 -1.74
C ASN A 215 -3.78 -27.17 -2.18
N VAL A 216 -4.16 -28.20 -1.41
CA VAL A 216 -3.96 -29.60 -1.81
C VAL A 216 -4.90 -29.97 -2.97
N LEU A 217 -6.18 -29.56 -2.90
CA LEU A 217 -7.15 -29.82 -3.96
C LEU A 217 -6.75 -29.18 -5.29
N LEU A 218 -6.30 -27.92 -5.27
CA LEU A 218 -5.83 -27.21 -6.47
C LEU A 218 -4.58 -27.85 -7.10
N LYS A 219 -3.73 -28.49 -6.29
CA LYS A 219 -2.54 -29.21 -6.79
C LYS A 219 -2.87 -30.57 -7.39
N ALA A 220 -4.00 -31.18 -7.00
CA ALA A 220 -4.40 -32.50 -7.47
C ALA A 220 -4.89 -32.45 -8.93
N GLU A 221 -5.73 -31.48 -9.29
CA GLU A 221 -6.20 -31.29 -10.68
C GLU A 221 -6.54 -29.81 -10.99
N PRO A 222 -6.08 -29.23 -12.12
CA PRO A 222 -6.33 -27.81 -12.48
C PRO A 222 -7.80 -27.47 -12.76
N THR A 223 -8.62 -28.45 -13.13
CA THR A 223 -10.07 -28.32 -13.37
C THR A 223 -10.88 -28.21 -12.07
N THR A 224 -10.25 -28.39 -10.89
CA THR A 224 -10.92 -28.33 -9.59
C THR A 224 -11.24 -26.92 -9.09
N GLY A 225 -10.85 -25.86 -9.82
CA GLY A 225 -11.02 -24.47 -9.39
C GLY A 225 -12.46 -24.12 -8.96
N VAL A 226 -13.47 -24.64 -9.67
CA VAL A 226 -14.89 -24.43 -9.30
C VAL A 226 -15.26 -25.16 -8.01
N TYR A 227 -14.83 -26.41 -7.84
CA TYR A 227 -15.07 -27.18 -6.61
C TYR A 227 -14.38 -26.55 -5.41
N VAL A 228 -13.16 -26.03 -5.59
CA VAL A 228 -12.42 -25.30 -4.56
C VAL A 228 -13.11 -23.99 -4.20
N ALA A 229 -13.66 -23.26 -5.18
CA ALA A 229 -14.45 -22.07 -4.93
C ALA A 229 -15.72 -22.39 -4.14
N ILE A 230 -16.47 -23.42 -4.54
CA ILE A 230 -17.68 -23.88 -3.84
C ILE A 230 -17.34 -24.33 -2.41
N TYR A 231 -16.30 -25.14 -2.25
CA TYR A 231 -15.77 -25.56 -0.95
C TYR A 231 -15.45 -24.34 -0.10
N SER A 232 -14.68 -23.37 -0.62
CA SER A 232 -14.24 -22.20 0.13
C SER A 232 -15.40 -21.31 0.56
N ILE A 233 -16.43 -21.14 -0.29
CA ILE A 233 -17.65 -20.39 0.06
C ILE A 233 -18.41 -21.13 1.17
N PHE A 234 -18.68 -22.42 0.99
CA PHE A 234 -19.42 -23.23 1.96
C PHE A 234 -18.70 -23.27 3.31
N VAL A 235 -17.40 -23.56 3.28
CA VAL A 235 -16.53 -23.61 4.44
C VAL A 235 -16.42 -22.24 5.11
N GLY A 236 -16.27 -21.16 4.37
CA GLY A 236 -16.21 -19.81 4.93
C GLY A 236 -17.46 -19.44 5.72
N VAL A 237 -18.65 -19.77 5.21
CA VAL A 237 -19.92 -19.49 5.90
C VAL A 237 -20.11 -20.41 7.11
N VAL A 238 -20.02 -21.72 6.91
CA VAL A 238 -20.28 -22.72 7.96
C VAL A 238 -19.24 -22.63 9.07
N LEU A 239 -17.95 -22.48 8.73
CA LEU A 239 -16.90 -22.29 9.73
C LEU A 239 -17.01 -20.93 10.41
N GLY A 240 -17.51 -19.89 9.74
CA GLY A 240 -17.80 -18.61 10.40
C GLY A 240 -18.83 -18.76 11.51
N TRP A 241 -19.91 -19.50 11.26
CA TRP A 241 -20.93 -19.81 12.26
C TRP A 241 -20.42 -20.73 13.35
N TYR A 242 -19.69 -21.78 12.96
CA TYR A 242 -19.04 -22.69 13.89
C TYR A 242 -18.06 -21.95 14.82
N SER A 243 -17.25 -21.04 14.29
CA SER A 243 -16.33 -20.17 15.02
C SER A 243 -17.06 -19.42 16.13
N LEU A 244 -18.14 -18.72 15.76
CA LEU A 244 -18.92 -17.96 16.70
C LEU A 244 -19.43 -18.84 17.85
N LEU A 245 -20.02 -20.00 17.51
CA LEU A 245 -20.54 -20.93 18.50
C LEU A 245 -19.45 -21.53 19.37
N TYR A 246 -18.30 -21.87 18.79
CA TYR A 246 -17.14 -22.38 19.52
C TYR A 246 -16.66 -21.37 20.56
N PHE A 247 -16.51 -20.11 20.18
CA PHE A 247 -16.07 -19.07 21.10
C PHE A 247 -17.12 -18.71 22.15
N VAL A 248 -18.42 -18.73 21.79
CA VAL A 248 -19.50 -18.53 22.77
C VAL A 248 -19.58 -19.70 23.75
N LYS A 249 -19.43 -20.95 23.29
CA LYS A 249 -19.36 -22.11 24.18
C LYS A 249 -18.11 -22.05 25.04
N LEU A 250 -16.93 -21.77 24.48
CA LEU A 250 -15.70 -21.60 25.25
C LEU A 250 -15.89 -20.58 26.38
N TYR A 251 -16.48 -19.42 26.05
CA TYR A 251 -16.84 -18.38 27.00
C TYR A 251 -17.80 -18.87 28.09
N GLN A 252 -18.88 -19.57 27.72
CA GLN A 252 -19.84 -20.13 28.68
C GLN A 252 -19.20 -21.17 29.61
N HIS A 253 -18.26 -21.99 29.11
CA HIS A 253 -17.56 -23.00 29.91
C HIS A 253 -16.66 -22.34 30.94
N ILE A 254 -15.81 -21.39 30.53
CA ILE A 254 -14.90 -20.70 31.47
C ILE A 254 -15.63 -19.76 32.43
N ASN A 255 -16.81 -19.26 32.06
CA ASN A 255 -17.61 -18.42 32.96
C ASN A 255 -18.33 -19.26 34.04
N LYS A 256 -18.50 -20.58 33.80
CA LYS A 256 -19.08 -21.53 34.77
C LYS A 256 -18.02 -22.23 35.63
N GLN A 257 -16.75 -22.22 35.22
CA GLN A 257 -15.65 -22.90 35.90
C GLN A 257 -14.76 -21.88 36.62
N GLN A 258 -14.49 -22.11 37.90
CA GLN A 258 -13.44 -21.42 38.65
C GLN A 258 -12.23 -22.37 38.71
N GLU A 259 -11.34 -22.32 37.71
CA GLU A 259 -10.03 -22.96 37.85
C GLU A 259 -9.11 -22.11 38.73
N GLU A 260 -8.29 -22.78 39.54
CA GLU A 260 -7.14 -22.13 40.18
C GLU A 260 -6.12 -21.71 39.12
N VAL A 261 -5.54 -20.53 39.28
CA VAL A 261 -4.63 -19.92 38.30
C VAL A 261 -3.37 -20.78 38.19
N SER A 262 -3.30 -21.65 37.17
CA SER A 262 -2.11 -22.45 36.89
C SER A 262 -0.96 -21.56 36.41
N THR A 263 0.12 -21.49 37.19
CA THR A 263 1.33 -20.72 36.85
C THR A 263 2.18 -21.37 35.77
N ALA A 264 1.89 -22.62 35.39
CA ALA A 264 2.55 -23.36 34.30
C ALA A 264 2.55 -22.55 32.97
N TRP A 265 1.53 -21.73 32.78
CA TRP A 265 1.36 -20.89 31.60
C TRP A 265 2.35 -19.74 31.49
N ILE A 266 2.85 -19.23 32.61
CA ILE A 266 3.91 -18.21 32.61
C ILE A 266 5.17 -18.78 31.97
N TYR A 267 5.51 -20.03 32.32
CA TYR A 267 6.64 -20.75 31.75
C TYR A 267 6.41 -21.11 30.28
N ILE A 268 5.18 -21.50 29.89
CA ILE A 268 4.84 -21.77 28.48
C ILE A 268 4.95 -20.50 27.63
N ILE A 269 4.42 -19.36 28.09
CA ILE A 269 4.51 -18.08 27.37
C ILE A 269 5.96 -17.61 27.30
N SER A 270 6.72 -17.76 28.38
CA SER A 270 8.15 -17.42 28.39
C SER A 270 8.91 -18.29 27.41
N PHE A 271 8.68 -19.61 27.43
CA PHE A 271 9.31 -20.54 26.50
C PHE A 271 8.89 -20.24 25.06
N LEU A 272 7.61 -19.97 24.79
CA LEU A 272 7.12 -19.64 23.46
C LEU A 272 7.67 -18.28 22.99
N GLY A 273 7.80 -17.31 23.88
CA GLY A 273 8.44 -16.02 23.61
C GLY A 273 9.92 -16.18 23.25
N TRP A 274 10.66 -16.99 24.03
CA TRP A 274 12.05 -17.35 23.72
C TRP A 274 12.16 -18.17 22.44
N LEU A 275 11.23 -19.08 22.18
CA LEU A 275 11.19 -19.89 20.96
C LEU A 275 10.87 -19.02 19.74
N ILE A 276 9.93 -18.08 19.84
CA ILE A 276 9.64 -17.12 18.77
C ILE A 276 10.85 -16.20 18.58
N MET A 277 11.47 -15.68 19.63
CA MET A 277 12.70 -14.88 19.53
C MET A 277 13.85 -15.69 18.92
N PHE A 278 13.95 -16.98 19.20
CA PHE A 278 14.94 -17.89 18.64
C PHE A 278 14.62 -18.21 17.18
N VAL A 279 13.36 -18.47 16.84
CA VAL A 279 12.90 -18.76 15.47
C VAL A 279 12.95 -17.51 14.60
N VAL A 280 12.52 -16.35 15.08
CA VAL A 280 12.70 -15.04 14.45
C VAL A 280 14.17 -14.66 14.44
N GLY A 281 14.95 -15.04 15.44
CA GLY A 281 16.39 -14.88 15.47
C GLY A 281 17.08 -15.71 14.39
N ILE A 282 16.65 -16.94 14.15
CA ILE A 282 17.20 -17.86 13.13
C ILE A 282 16.66 -17.55 11.74
N LEU A 283 15.35 -17.34 11.61
CA LEU A 283 14.69 -16.96 10.35
C LEU A 283 15.08 -15.54 9.98
N GLY A 284 15.15 -14.63 10.94
CA GLY A 284 15.80 -13.34 10.80
C GLY A 284 17.25 -13.54 10.40
N TYR A 285 18.06 -14.31 11.10
CA TYR A 285 19.42 -14.59 10.66
C TYR A 285 19.52 -15.21 9.25
N LYS A 286 18.54 -15.99 8.78
CA LYS A 286 18.49 -16.51 7.40
C LYS A 286 17.95 -15.52 6.37
N VAL A 287 16.92 -14.75 6.71
CA VAL A 287 16.23 -13.79 5.84
C VAL A 287 16.98 -12.48 5.85
N PHE A 288 17.25 -11.93 7.04
CA PHE A 288 18.20 -10.86 7.28
C PHE A 288 19.62 -11.29 6.92
N GLY A 289 20.04 -12.55 7.04
CA GLY A 289 21.32 -13.02 6.49
C GLY A 289 21.31 -13.08 4.98
N LYS A 290 20.21 -13.48 4.31
CA LYS A 290 20.07 -13.34 2.86
C LYS A 290 19.99 -11.88 2.44
N VAL A 291 19.27 -11.01 3.15
CA VAL A 291 19.16 -9.57 2.88
C VAL A 291 20.47 -8.86 3.22
N ILE A 292 21.22 -9.30 4.23
CA ILE A 292 22.57 -8.82 4.57
C ILE A 292 23.58 -9.41 3.59
N GLN A 293 23.44 -10.63 3.09
CA GLN A 293 24.35 -11.20 2.10
C GLN A 293 24.05 -10.62 0.72
N GLU A 294 22.79 -10.31 0.44
CA GLU A 294 22.32 -9.57 -0.73
C GLU A 294 22.68 -8.09 -0.58
N LYS A 295 22.64 -7.45 0.61
CA LYS A 295 23.18 -6.09 0.90
C LYS A 295 24.71 -6.04 1.08
N MET A 296 25.38 -7.12 1.45
CA MET A 296 26.85 -7.23 1.45
C MET A 296 27.31 -7.45 0.02
N ASN A 297 26.53 -8.16 -0.80
CA ASN A 297 26.71 -8.26 -2.24
C ASN A 297 26.15 -7.04 -3.01
N SER A 298 25.32 -6.16 -2.42
CA SER A 298 24.67 -5.02 -3.10
C SER A 298 24.75 -3.64 -2.44
N GLY A 299 25.41 -3.46 -1.30
CA GLY A 299 25.65 -2.13 -0.71
C GLY A 299 25.39 -2.01 0.79
N THR A 300 26.48 -1.96 1.56
CA THR A 300 26.52 -1.07 2.75
C THR A 300 27.94 -0.58 3.09
N THR A 301 29.02 -1.21 2.61
CA THR A 301 30.38 -0.60 2.64
C THR A 301 30.76 0.08 1.34
N THR A 302 30.12 -0.29 0.22
CA THR A 302 30.39 0.28 -1.10
C THR A 302 29.53 1.50 -1.41
N ALA A 303 28.31 1.65 -0.88
CA ALA A 303 27.42 2.74 -1.29
C ALA A 303 27.83 4.11 -0.72
N GLU A 304 28.35 4.18 0.50
CA GLU A 304 28.81 5.41 1.16
C GLU A 304 30.21 5.82 0.64
N VAL A 305 31.08 4.84 0.41
CA VAL A 305 32.38 5.02 -0.27
C VAL A 305 32.22 5.26 -1.78
N ALA A 306 31.19 4.71 -2.43
CA ALA A 306 30.84 5.00 -3.83
C ALA A 306 30.13 6.34 -3.96
N THR A 307 29.26 6.76 -3.04
CA THR A 307 28.73 8.13 -3.11
C THR A 307 29.82 9.15 -2.85
N SER A 308 30.71 8.94 -1.86
CA SER A 308 31.88 9.80 -1.65
C SER A 308 32.87 9.76 -2.84
N GLY A 309 33.13 8.57 -3.40
CA GLY A 309 34.07 8.40 -4.50
C GLY A 309 33.51 8.79 -5.88
N GLU A 310 32.23 8.59 -6.15
CA GLU A 310 31.53 9.11 -7.34
C GLU A 310 31.46 10.64 -7.26
N GLN A 311 31.15 11.19 -6.08
CA GLN A 311 31.12 12.63 -5.86
C GLN A 311 32.48 13.27 -6.17
N LYS A 312 33.59 12.62 -5.81
CA LYS A 312 34.94 13.08 -6.20
C LYS A 312 35.07 13.34 -7.71
N TYR A 313 34.65 12.39 -8.55
CA TYR A 313 34.73 12.54 -10.01
C TYR A 313 33.76 13.60 -10.54
N MET A 314 32.60 13.79 -9.89
CA MET A 314 31.64 14.84 -10.25
C MET A 314 32.15 16.23 -9.87
N ASP A 315 32.75 16.38 -8.70
CA ASP A 315 33.32 17.65 -8.24
C ASP A 315 34.53 18.05 -9.08
N GLU A 316 35.40 17.08 -9.42
CA GLU A 316 36.55 17.30 -10.29
C GLU A 316 36.13 17.67 -11.71
N SER A 317 35.11 16.98 -12.25
CA SER A 317 34.51 17.32 -13.55
C SER A 317 33.88 18.72 -13.54
N GLN A 318 33.13 19.07 -12.49
CA GLN A 318 32.52 20.40 -12.35
C GLN A 318 33.58 21.50 -12.30
N LYS A 319 34.67 21.29 -11.54
CA LYS A 319 35.77 22.25 -11.47
C LYS A 319 36.42 22.49 -12.84
N LEU A 320 36.60 21.44 -13.64
CA LEU A 320 37.10 21.57 -15.01
C LEU A 320 36.10 22.30 -15.91
N PHE A 321 34.79 22.06 -15.76
CA PHE A 321 33.76 22.85 -16.44
C PHE A 321 33.77 24.33 -16.06
N ASP A 322 33.94 24.65 -14.78
CA ASP A 322 34.01 26.03 -14.32
C ASP A 322 35.24 26.73 -14.90
N GLN A 323 36.38 26.03 -15.00
CA GLN A 323 37.59 26.54 -15.66
C GLN A 323 37.36 26.78 -17.16
N MET A 324 36.70 25.85 -17.86
CA MET A 324 36.34 26.04 -19.27
C MET A 324 35.42 27.25 -19.47
N SER A 325 34.43 27.43 -18.60
CA SER A 325 33.53 28.58 -18.63
C SER A 325 34.27 29.89 -18.35
N ALA A 326 35.19 29.90 -17.39
CA ALA A 326 36.01 31.06 -17.06
C ALA A 326 36.91 31.48 -18.23
N VAL A 327 37.50 30.53 -18.97
CA VAL A 327 38.29 30.83 -20.18
C VAL A 327 37.44 31.54 -21.23
N ASN A 328 36.19 31.11 -21.41
CA ASN A 328 35.27 31.77 -22.35
C ASN A 328 34.81 33.16 -21.89
N GLN A 329 34.71 33.39 -20.57
CA GLN A 329 34.30 34.67 -19.99
C GLN A 329 35.46 35.69 -19.89
N GLN A 330 36.69 35.21 -19.70
CA GLN A 330 37.91 36.01 -19.58
C GLN A 330 38.72 35.98 -20.89
N SER A 331 38.04 36.07 -22.03
CA SER A 331 38.64 36.03 -23.36
C SER A 331 39.44 37.28 -23.73
N SER A 332 39.37 38.35 -22.92
CA SER A 332 40.08 39.60 -23.15
C SER A 332 41.61 39.39 -23.17
N GLY A 333 42.19 39.46 -24.38
CA GLY A 333 43.64 39.31 -24.60
C GLY A 333 44.09 37.91 -25.06
N LEU A 334 43.16 36.98 -25.29
CA LEU A 334 43.44 35.69 -25.94
C LEU A 334 42.89 35.69 -27.36
N SER A 335 43.62 35.07 -28.29
CA SER A 335 43.11 34.77 -29.63
C SER A 335 42.08 33.62 -29.59
N ASP A 336 41.20 33.55 -30.60
CA ASP A 336 40.21 32.49 -30.72
C ASP A 336 40.87 31.10 -30.72
N ASP A 337 42.02 30.95 -31.39
CA ASP A 337 42.78 29.70 -31.43
C ASP A 337 43.31 29.29 -30.05
N GLU A 338 43.74 30.25 -29.23
CA GLU A 338 44.19 29.99 -27.86
C GLU A 338 43.04 29.60 -26.94
N ILE A 339 41.86 30.22 -27.09
CA ILE A 339 40.65 29.86 -26.34
C ILE A 339 40.23 28.43 -26.69
N ILE A 340 40.19 28.13 -27.99
CA ILE A 340 39.87 26.81 -28.52
C ILE A 340 40.83 25.74 -27.97
N ALA A 341 42.13 26.01 -28.02
CA ALA A 341 43.15 25.09 -27.54
C ALA A 341 43.02 24.84 -26.03
N LYS A 342 42.82 25.91 -25.24
CA LYS A 342 42.65 25.81 -23.78
C LYS A 342 41.38 25.05 -23.38
N VAL A 343 40.24 25.37 -23.99
CA VAL A 343 38.96 24.69 -23.73
C VAL A 343 39.04 23.22 -24.13
N SER A 344 39.63 22.92 -25.30
CA SER A 344 39.80 21.53 -25.74
C SER A 344 40.68 20.74 -24.77
N ALA A 345 41.81 21.30 -24.34
CA ALA A 345 42.71 20.63 -23.40
C ALA A 345 42.05 20.39 -22.03
N LEU A 346 41.28 21.35 -21.52
CA LEU A 346 40.53 21.19 -20.27
C LEU A 346 39.42 20.14 -20.40
N ASN A 347 38.74 20.08 -21.54
CA ASN A 347 37.72 19.06 -21.77
C ASN A 347 38.32 17.67 -21.98
N ASP A 348 39.50 17.57 -22.59
CA ASP A 348 40.25 16.31 -22.71
C ASP A 348 40.61 15.75 -21.32
N GLN A 349 41.01 16.62 -20.38
CA GLN A 349 41.20 16.24 -18.97
C GLN A 349 39.89 15.79 -18.32
N ASN A 350 38.79 16.51 -18.56
CA ASN A 350 37.47 16.18 -18.02
C ASN A 350 36.99 14.80 -18.49
N ILE A 351 37.13 14.51 -19.78
CA ILE A 351 36.79 13.21 -20.37
C ILE A 351 37.66 12.10 -19.74
N ALA A 352 38.94 12.35 -19.49
CA ALA A 352 39.81 11.37 -18.83
C ALA A 352 39.37 11.06 -17.39
N VAL A 353 39.06 12.09 -16.60
CA VAL A 353 38.53 11.96 -15.22
C VAL A 353 37.23 11.16 -15.22
N LEU A 354 36.30 11.50 -16.11
CA LEU A 354 35.00 10.83 -16.21
C LEU A 354 35.12 9.40 -16.75
N ARG A 355 36.05 9.12 -17.67
CA ARG A 355 36.38 7.77 -18.14
C ARG A 355 36.90 6.89 -16.99
N GLU A 356 37.73 7.43 -16.11
CA GLU A 356 38.16 6.71 -14.91
C GLU A 356 37.01 6.50 -13.92
N GLY A 357 36.17 7.53 -13.75
CA GLY A 357 34.95 7.46 -12.96
C GLY A 357 34.02 6.32 -13.40
N VAL A 358 33.76 6.16 -14.71
CA VAL A 358 32.89 5.08 -15.22
C VAL A 358 33.55 3.70 -15.17
N LYS A 359 34.88 3.60 -15.21
CA LYS A 359 35.58 2.32 -14.97
C LYS A 359 35.43 1.90 -13.51
N ARG A 360 35.59 2.85 -12.58
CA ARG A 360 35.49 2.59 -11.15
C ARG A 360 34.05 2.34 -10.69
N TYR A 361 33.10 3.07 -11.28
CA TYR A 361 31.67 3.05 -10.94
C TYR A 361 30.80 2.81 -12.19
N PRO A 362 30.86 1.60 -12.80
CA PRO A 362 30.20 1.32 -14.07
C PRO A 362 28.67 1.33 -14.01
N LYS A 363 28.08 1.34 -12.81
CA LYS A 363 26.64 1.42 -12.57
C LYS A 363 26.15 2.83 -12.21
N SER A 364 27.04 3.84 -12.15
CA SER A 364 26.63 5.21 -11.83
C SER A 364 26.09 5.93 -13.06
N ALA A 365 24.76 6.04 -13.17
CA ALA A 365 24.11 6.72 -14.28
C ALA A 365 24.52 8.21 -14.37
N LYS A 366 24.81 8.84 -13.22
CA LYS A 366 25.27 10.23 -13.14
C LYS A 366 26.62 10.44 -13.82
N ILE A 367 27.60 9.57 -13.56
CA ILE A 367 28.93 9.70 -14.19
C ILE A 367 28.84 9.43 -15.69
N TRP A 368 28.05 8.43 -16.10
CA TRP A 368 27.77 8.20 -17.52
C TRP A 368 27.12 9.40 -18.20
N TYR A 369 26.18 10.08 -17.52
CA TYR A 369 25.55 11.29 -18.02
C TYR A 369 26.55 12.46 -18.15
N GLN A 370 27.41 12.68 -17.15
CA GLN A 370 28.43 13.73 -17.23
C GLN A 370 29.48 13.44 -18.31
N LEU A 371 29.85 12.17 -18.51
CA LEU A 371 30.70 11.77 -19.63
C LEU A 371 30.04 12.12 -20.97
N GLY A 372 28.74 11.86 -21.10
CA GLY A 372 27.94 12.31 -22.25
C GLY A 372 28.00 13.82 -22.45
N ASN A 373 27.82 14.61 -21.37
CA ASN A 373 27.93 16.07 -21.43
C ASN A 373 29.32 16.53 -21.89
N ALA A 374 30.40 15.94 -21.37
CA ALA A 374 31.77 16.30 -21.74
C ALA A 374 32.02 16.09 -23.25
N HIS A 375 31.45 15.04 -23.83
CA HIS A 375 31.51 14.78 -25.27
C HIS A 375 30.70 15.77 -26.14
N THR A 376 29.85 16.62 -25.55
CA THR A 376 29.20 17.73 -26.30
C THR A 376 30.11 18.95 -26.47
N TRP A 377 31.17 19.04 -25.68
CA TRP A 377 32.14 20.14 -25.72
C TRP A 377 33.31 19.83 -26.66
N ARG A 378 33.98 20.87 -27.15
CA ARG A 378 35.15 20.71 -28.03
C ARG A 378 36.25 19.94 -27.30
N SER A 379 36.85 18.96 -27.97
CA SER A 379 37.85 18.02 -27.41
C SER A 379 38.62 17.36 -28.55
N THR A 380 39.86 16.92 -28.28
CA THR A 380 40.63 16.05 -29.20
C THR A 380 40.48 14.56 -28.87
N SER A 381 39.97 14.24 -27.68
CA SER A 381 39.92 12.90 -27.09
C SER A 381 38.54 12.23 -27.10
N GLY A 382 37.53 12.92 -27.64
CA GLY A 382 36.14 12.48 -27.61
C GLY A 382 35.37 12.69 -28.92
N THR A 383 34.40 11.82 -29.18
CA THR A 383 33.50 11.89 -30.34
C THR A 383 32.04 12.05 -29.90
N LEU A 384 31.19 12.54 -30.80
CA LEU A 384 29.74 12.60 -30.54
C LEU A 384 29.14 11.19 -30.39
N GLU A 385 29.71 10.19 -31.07
CA GLU A 385 29.35 8.77 -30.94
C GLU A 385 29.62 8.24 -29.53
N ASP A 386 30.77 8.57 -28.94
CA ASP A 386 31.11 8.22 -27.55
C ASP A 386 30.13 8.87 -26.57
N GLY A 387 29.79 10.14 -26.81
CA GLY A 387 28.78 10.86 -26.04
C GLY A 387 27.40 10.22 -26.10
N LEU A 388 26.96 9.80 -27.29
CA LEU A 388 25.69 9.10 -27.47
C LEU A 388 25.69 7.74 -26.74
N ALA A 389 26.80 7.00 -26.79
CA ALA A 389 26.95 5.75 -26.08
C ALA A 389 26.88 5.94 -24.56
N ALA A 390 27.51 6.99 -24.04
CA ALA A 390 27.49 7.35 -22.62
C ALA A 390 26.08 7.72 -22.15
N TYR A 391 25.36 8.59 -22.88
CA TYR A 391 23.97 8.92 -22.53
C TYR A 391 23.03 7.71 -22.62
N LYS A 392 23.15 6.86 -23.65
CA LYS A 392 22.36 5.62 -23.74
C LYS A 392 22.65 4.67 -22.58
N LYS A 393 23.89 4.66 -22.07
CA LYS A 393 24.25 3.88 -20.88
C LYS A 393 23.56 4.45 -19.62
N ALA A 394 23.56 5.77 -19.45
CA ALA A 394 22.84 6.44 -18.36
C ALA A 394 21.32 6.16 -18.43
N GLU A 395 20.71 6.29 -19.61
CA GLU A 395 19.30 5.95 -19.84
C GLU A 395 19.01 4.48 -19.52
N LYS A 396 19.88 3.55 -19.92
CA LYS A 396 19.67 2.12 -19.64
C LYS A 396 19.73 1.80 -18.14
N LEU A 397 20.57 2.52 -17.39
CA LEU A 397 20.68 2.36 -15.95
C LEU A 397 19.45 2.96 -15.23
N GLU A 398 18.93 4.09 -15.71
CA GLU A 398 17.75 4.76 -15.15
C GLU A 398 16.71 5.13 -16.23
N PRO A 399 15.90 4.16 -16.68
CA PRO A 399 15.06 4.29 -17.89
C PRO A 399 13.86 5.23 -17.76
N LYS A 400 13.60 5.76 -16.56
CA LYS A 400 12.50 6.69 -16.27
C LYS A 400 12.98 8.09 -15.92
N TYR A 401 14.30 8.32 -15.88
CA TYR A 401 14.84 9.62 -15.54
C TYR A 401 14.92 10.51 -16.79
N VAL A 402 14.00 11.48 -16.85
CA VAL A 402 13.77 12.37 -18.02
C VAL A 402 15.03 13.09 -18.52
N PRO A 403 15.92 13.65 -17.66
CA PRO A 403 17.13 14.31 -18.13
C PRO A 403 18.06 13.41 -18.96
N TYR A 404 18.14 12.10 -18.68
CA TYR A 404 19.00 11.18 -19.45
C TYR A 404 18.41 10.89 -20.83
N ILE A 405 17.09 10.79 -20.90
CA ILE A 405 16.35 10.60 -22.16
C ILE A 405 16.49 11.85 -23.03
N ASN A 406 16.43 13.05 -22.43
CA ASN A 406 16.69 14.31 -23.10
C ASN A 406 18.12 14.39 -23.62
N GLY A 407 19.13 14.03 -22.82
CA GLY A 407 20.53 14.03 -23.25
C GLY A 407 20.80 13.16 -24.49
N VAL A 408 20.14 11.99 -24.60
CA VAL A 408 20.19 11.19 -25.84
C VAL A 408 19.58 11.95 -27.03
N GLY A 409 18.45 12.63 -26.83
CA GLY A 409 17.81 13.46 -27.85
C GLY A 409 18.70 14.62 -28.31
N ASP A 410 19.28 15.35 -27.37
CA ASP A 410 20.17 16.49 -27.63
C ASP A 410 21.42 16.06 -28.40
N MET A 411 22.03 14.94 -28.01
CA MET A 411 23.18 14.39 -28.73
C MET A 411 22.81 13.97 -30.16
N LEU A 412 21.63 13.39 -30.37
CA LEU A 412 21.16 13.04 -31.71
C LEU A 412 20.93 14.28 -32.59
N ILE A 413 20.50 15.41 -32.01
CA ILE A 413 20.40 16.70 -32.71
C ILE A 413 21.80 17.19 -33.12
N LEU A 414 22.78 17.16 -32.20
CA LEU A 414 24.16 17.55 -32.48
C LEU A 414 24.80 16.71 -33.60
N MET A 415 24.47 15.42 -33.67
CA MET A 415 24.91 14.52 -34.74
C MET A 415 24.13 14.68 -36.06
N GLY A 416 23.16 15.60 -36.14
CA GLY A 416 22.30 15.79 -37.31
C GLY A 416 21.23 14.68 -37.51
N LYS A 417 21.12 13.73 -36.58
CA LYS A 417 20.14 12.62 -36.60
C LYS A 417 18.78 13.06 -36.07
N ASN A 418 18.25 14.14 -36.63
CA ASN A 418 17.10 14.88 -36.09
C ASN A 418 15.80 14.04 -36.04
N GLU A 419 15.57 13.14 -36.99
CA GLU A 419 14.39 12.26 -36.98
C GLU A 419 14.42 11.27 -35.80
N GLN A 420 15.60 10.74 -35.47
CA GLN A 420 15.77 9.88 -34.29
C GLN A 420 15.63 10.68 -33.00
N ALA A 421 16.12 11.93 -32.99
CA ALA A 421 15.95 12.84 -31.87
C ALA A 421 14.47 13.10 -31.57
N VAL A 422 13.63 13.32 -32.60
CA VAL A 422 12.18 13.51 -32.45
C VAL A 422 11.55 12.31 -31.72
N LEU A 423 11.84 11.08 -32.14
CA LEU A 423 11.29 9.88 -31.49
C LEU A 423 11.69 9.76 -30.02
N GLN A 424 12.96 10.06 -29.72
CA GLN A 424 13.50 9.99 -28.36
C GLN A 424 12.92 11.09 -27.47
N LEU A 425 12.78 12.32 -27.96
CA LEU A 425 12.23 13.44 -27.19
C LEU A 425 10.71 13.30 -26.99
N GLN A 426 9.99 12.71 -27.94
CA GLN A 426 8.59 12.32 -27.72
C GLN A 426 8.45 11.25 -26.62
N LYS A 427 9.42 10.32 -26.49
CA LYS A 427 9.45 9.37 -25.36
C LYS A 427 9.61 10.10 -24.04
N SER A 428 10.47 11.12 -23.97
CA SER A 428 10.63 11.97 -22.80
C SER A 428 9.31 12.66 -22.39
N ILE A 429 8.63 13.28 -23.34
CA ILE A 429 7.35 13.98 -23.11
C ILE A 429 6.24 13.03 -22.64
N ARG A 430 6.21 11.78 -23.12
CA ARG A 430 5.25 10.77 -22.65
C ARG A 430 5.46 10.39 -21.18
N LEU A 431 6.71 10.39 -20.72
CA LEU A 431 7.05 10.09 -19.32
C LEU A 431 6.77 11.28 -18.39
N THR A 432 6.97 12.51 -18.88
CA THR A 432 6.60 13.71 -18.13
C THR A 432 6.13 14.79 -19.09
N LYS A 433 4.82 15.06 -19.08
CA LYS A 433 4.18 16.07 -19.93
C LYS A 433 4.62 17.53 -19.65
N LYS A 434 5.48 17.74 -18.65
CA LYS A 434 5.93 19.05 -18.15
C LYS A 434 7.45 19.28 -18.27
N SER A 435 8.13 18.69 -19.27
CA SER A 435 9.57 18.96 -19.43
C SER A 435 9.81 20.11 -20.43
N GLY A 436 10.10 21.32 -19.92
CA GLY A 436 10.39 22.50 -20.75
C GLY A 436 11.59 22.30 -21.67
N PHE A 437 12.64 21.63 -21.17
CA PHE A 437 13.82 21.23 -21.96
C PHE A 437 13.48 20.24 -23.07
N ALA A 438 12.63 19.23 -22.82
CA ALA A 438 12.26 18.27 -23.85
C ALA A 438 11.48 18.94 -25.01
N TYR A 439 10.58 19.88 -24.68
CA TYR A 439 9.88 20.67 -25.69
C TYR A 439 10.82 21.58 -26.48
N LEU A 440 11.82 22.20 -25.82
CA LEU A 440 12.82 23.04 -26.48
C LEU A 440 13.63 22.24 -27.50
N SER A 441 14.22 21.12 -27.07
CA SER A 441 15.01 20.25 -27.94
C SER A 441 14.17 19.65 -29.07
N LEU A 442 12.90 19.32 -28.80
CA LEU A 442 12.01 18.80 -29.83
C LEU A 442 11.69 19.85 -30.88
N ALA A 443 11.52 21.12 -30.47
CA ALA A 443 11.35 22.24 -31.39
C ALA A 443 12.58 22.43 -32.28
N GLN A 444 13.78 22.34 -31.72
CA GLN A 444 15.03 22.40 -32.47
C GLN A 444 15.17 21.24 -33.48
N ALA A 445 14.85 20.02 -33.07
CA ALA A 445 14.84 18.86 -33.96
C ALA A 445 13.86 19.06 -35.13
N TYR A 446 12.64 19.55 -34.86
CA TYR A 446 11.64 19.86 -35.89
C TYR A 446 12.09 20.97 -36.84
N ARG A 447 12.73 22.02 -36.30
CA ARG A 447 13.31 23.10 -37.09
C ARG A 447 14.37 22.57 -38.06
N ASN A 448 15.26 21.69 -37.60
CA ASN A 448 16.33 21.12 -38.42
C ASN A 448 15.81 20.24 -39.57
N ILE A 449 14.65 19.60 -39.41
CA ILE A 449 13.95 18.85 -40.48
C ILE A 449 12.91 19.69 -41.24
N LYS A 450 12.92 21.02 -41.07
CA LYS A 450 12.05 21.99 -41.77
C LYS A 450 10.55 21.85 -41.48
N LEU A 451 10.17 21.20 -40.39
CA LEU A 451 8.78 21.12 -39.91
C LEU A 451 8.47 22.33 -39.00
N TYR A 452 8.41 23.51 -39.60
CA TYR A 452 8.37 24.79 -38.87
C TYR A 452 7.09 25.00 -38.04
N SER A 453 5.95 24.45 -38.47
CA SER A 453 4.69 24.50 -37.71
C SER A 453 4.82 23.78 -36.36
N GLU A 454 5.36 22.56 -36.38
CA GLU A 454 5.58 21.76 -35.18
C GLU A 454 6.71 22.35 -34.33
N ALA A 455 7.76 22.90 -34.95
CA ALA A 455 8.79 23.64 -34.23
C ALA A 455 8.18 24.81 -33.44
N ARG A 456 7.38 25.67 -34.08
CA ARG A 456 6.72 26.82 -33.45
C ARG A 456 5.82 26.40 -32.28
N LYS A 457 5.04 25.32 -32.45
CA LYS A 457 4.20 24.77 -31.39
C LYS A 457 5.01 24.32 -30.18
N ASN A 458 6.11 23.60 -30.40
CA ASN A 458 6.95 23.08 -29.31
C ASN A 458 7.77 24.19 -28.63
N TYR A 459 8.21 25.22 -29.36
CA TYR A 459 8.80 26.42 -28.74
C TYR A 459 7.82 27.11 -27.80
N LYS A 460 6.56 27.28 -28.22
CA LYS A 460 5.51 27.87 -27.36
C LYS A 460 5.29 27.03 -26.09
N LEU A 461 5.16 25.71 -26.22
CA LEU A 461 5.00 24.82 -25.07
C LEU A 461 6.21 24.87 -24.13
N SER A 462 7.43 24.97 -24.66
CA SER A 462 8.64 25.13 -23.87
C SER A 462 8.62 26.45 -23.07
N ILE A 463 8.24 27.56 -23.71
CA ILE A 463 8.10 28.87 -23.06
C ILE A 463 7.05 28.82 -21.96
N ASP A 464 5.88 28.23 -22.22
CA ASP A 464 4.79 28.13 -21.23
C ASP A 464 5.23 27.34 -19.99
N VAL A 465 5.90 26.20 -20.19
CA VAL A 465 6.43 25.39 -19.08
C VAL A 465 7.52 26.15 -18.33
N PHE A 466 8.52 26.69 -19.01
CA PHE A 466 9.58 27.44 -18.35
C PHE A 466 9.05 28.64 -17.58
N THR A 467 8.12 29.40 -18.16
CA THR A 467 7.47 30.55 -17.48
C THR A 467 6.73 30.11 -16.23
N SER A 468 6.01 28.98 -16.28
CA SER A 468 5.30 28.44 -15.11
C SER A 468 6.25 27.98 -13.98
N GLU A 469 7.47 27.56 -14.33
CA GLU A 469 8.49 27.09 -13.39
C GLU A 469 9.47 28.21 -12.98
N ASN A 470 9.35 29.42 -13.55
CA ASN A 470 10.32 30.51 -13.43
C ASN A 470 10.20 31.33 -12.14
N SER A 471 10.21 30.66 -10.98
CA SER A 471 10.02 31.32 -9.67
C SER A 471 11.13 32.31 -9.27
N LYS A 472 12.32 32.23 -9.87
CA LYS A 472 13.51 33.03 -9.53
C LYS A 472 14.32 33.52 -10.74
N GLY A 473 13.73 33.58 -11.94
CA GLY A 473 14.46 33.95 -13.16
C GLY A 473 15.45 32.89 -13.67
N THR A 474 15.41 31.68 -13.12
CA THR A 474 16.34 30.58 -13.45
C THR A 474 16.24 30.13 -14.90
N PHE A 475 15.13 30.42 -15.58
CA PHE A 475 14.90 30.01 -16.97
C PHE A 475 14.84 31.18 -17.95
N ASP A 476 15.18 32.41 -17.54
CA ASP A 476 15.07 33.61 -18.39
C ASP A 476 15.86 33.46 -19.70
N ALA A 477 17.10 32.96 -19.62
CA ALA A 477 17.92 32.71 -20.81
C ALA A 477 17.29 31.66 -21.76
N ARG A 478 16.60 30.65 -21.23
CA ARG A 478 15.96 29.60 -22.03
C ARG A 478 14.67 30.08 -22.67
N ILE A 479 13.91 30.90 -21.96
CA ILE A 479 12.72 31.57 -22.50
C ILE A 479 13.12 32.50 -23.64
N LEU A 480 14.13 33.33 -23.44
CA LEU A 480 14.66 34.24 -24.48
C LEU A 480 15.19 33.47 -25.69
N GLN A 481 15.94 32.38 -25.46
CA GLN A 481 16.40 31.50 -26.53
C GLN A 481 15.22 30.95 -27.35
N ALA A 482 14.22 30.37 -26.69
CA ALA A 482 13.06 29.80 -27.35
C ALA A 482 12.25 30.86 -28.14
N GLN A 483 12.11 32.06 -27.59
CA GLN A 483 11.45 33.18 -28.27
C GLN A 483 12.21 33.64 -29.52
N SER A 484 13.53 33.78 -29.40
CA SER A 484 14.40 34.19 -30.50
C SER A 484 14.39 33.15 -31.63
N GLU A 485 14.60 31.87 -31.30
CA GLU A 485 14.60 30.79 -32.28
C GLU A 485 13.23 30.61 -32.95
N MET A 486 12.13 30.80 -32.21
CA MET A 486 10.78 30.77 -32.75
C MET A 486 10.49 31.96 -33.68
N ALA A 487 11.02 33.14 -33.38
CA ALA A 487 10.89 34.33 -34.21
C ALA A 487 11.70 34.22 -35.51
N ALA A 488 12.81 33.49 -35.48
CA ALA A 488 13.66 33.21 -36.64
C ALA A 488 13.14 32.09 -37.57
N LEU A 489 11.98 31.49 -37.26
CA LEU A 489 11.36 30.50 -38.14
C LEU A 489 10.72 31.16 -39.37
N PRO A 490 10.84 30.55 -40.57
CA PRO A 490 10.22 31.04 -41.80
C PRO A 490 8.70 31.16 -41.75
#